data_AF-A0A8I1LRH1-F1
#
_entry.id   AF-A0A8I1LRH1-F1
#
_cell.length_a   1.000
_cell.length_b   1.000
_cell.length_c   1.000
_cell.angle_alpha   90.00
_cell.angle_beta   90.00
_cell.angle_gamma   90.00
#
_symmetry.space_group_name_H-M   'P 1'
#
loop_
_entity.id
_entity.type
_entity.pdbx_description
1 polymer ?
#
loop_
_entity_poly.entity_id
_entity_poly.type
_entity_poly.pdbx_seq_one_letter_code
_entity_poly.pdbx_strand_id
1 'polypeptide(L)'
;MIRFLRLTLQPLQAWLVAQTLPKAPPRYRLRVWREVNGNFSQVRDELIAYVQEALDDARRRIRKGFNDDLSPFRGAADDPAAHYPAMLNRITLQGYLGETLAGLAVEHFGAFGHSDWLVPAFLFRFHDTEFQHLDLINGRLLMGESHHPDAESERRPGRTGDDAIAFRIDTNGEITHVLTLEAKCLAKNKPATIQDAHEKLSAGQRRPSGVRELVNLLSEYDSHQAQDWVARLVAFCSVGYLTAERLDGFSYTVGHWPVR
;
A
#
# COMPACT_ATOMS: atom_id res chain seq x y z
N MET A 1 -2.13 -7.22 13.38
CA MET A 1 -2.17 -5.90 12.74
C MET A 1 -0.93 -5.17 13.19
N ILE A 2 -0.17 -4.61 12.26
CA ILE A 2 0.96 -3.73 12.59
C ILE A 2 0.68 -2.28 12.20
N ARG A 3 -0.46 -2.06 11.54
CA ARG A 3 -0.99 -0.74 11.20
C ARG A 3 -2.06 -0.35 12.20
N PHE A 4 -1.87 0.77 12.88
CA PHE A 4 -2.78 1.27 13.92
C PHE A 4 -3.20 2.70 13.63
N LEU A 5 -2.41 3.45 12.86
CA LEU A 5 -2.77 4.80 12.49
C LEU A 5 -4.04 4.82 11.64
N ARG A 6 -4.92 5.73 12.04
CA ARG A 6 -6.16 6.08 11.36
C ARG A 6 -6.20 7.59 11.25
N LEU A 7 -6.58 8.09 10.08
CA LEU A 7 -6.71 9.51 9.86
C LEU A 7 -8.05 9.98 10.43
N THR A 8 -8.05 11.20 10.93
CA THR A 8 -9.27 11.88 11.33
C THR A 8 -10.16 12.09 10.10
N LEU A 9 -11.39 11.55 10.14
CA LEU A 9 -12.29 11.56 8.97
C LEU A 9 -12.70 12.97 8.53
N GLN A 10 -12.91 13.90 9.46
CA GLN A 10 -13.40 15.24 9.12
C GLN A 10 -12.37 16.03 8.27
N PRO A 11 -11.09 16.18 8.66
CA PRO A 11 -10.07 16.78 7.80
C PRO A 11 -9.90 16.04 6.47
N LEU A 12 -9.96 14.71 6.49
CA LEU A 12 -9.83 13.90 5.28
C LEU A 12 -10.98 14.18 4.28
N GLN A 13 -12.22 14.29 4.74
CA GLN A 13 -13.38 14.64 3.90
C GLN A 13 -13.33 16.10 3.43
N ALA A 14 -12.72 17.00 4.19
CA ALA A 14 -12.48 18.38 3.78
C ALA A 14 -11.41 18.47 2.68
N TRP A 15 -10.38 17.62 2.74
CA TRP A 15 -9.33 17.53 1.71
C TRP A 15 -9.82 16.81 0.44
N LEU A 16 -10.45 15.65 0.58
CA LEU A 16 -10.96 14.81 -0.52
C LEU A 16 -12.48 14.91 -0.59
N VAL A 17 -12.97 15.86 -1.39
CA VAL A 17 -14.42 16.11 -1.53
C VAL A 17 -15.02 15.16 -2.56
N ALA A 18 -16.00 14.36 -2.14
CA ALA A 18 -16.73 13.45 -3.02
C ALA A 18 -17.44 14.21 -4.15
N GLN A 19 -17.35 13.69 -5.37
CA GLN A 19 -17.97 14.26 -6.56
C GLN A 19 -19.27 13.52 -6.89
N THR A 20 -20.32 14.27 -7.18
CA THR A 20 -21.58 13.71 -7.67
C THR A 20 -21.41 13.25 -9.12
N LEU A 21 -21.70 11.97 -9.38
CA LEU A 21 -21.62 11.40 -10.71
C LEU A 21 -23.01 11.31 -11.36
N PRO A 22 -23.13 11.64 -12.66
CA PRO A 22 -24.38 11.49 -13.39
C PRO A 22 -24.64 10.00 -13.66
N LYS A 23 -25.39 9.37 -12.74
CA LYS A 23 -25.83 7.95 -12.75
C LYS A 23 -24.70 6.94 -12.52
N ALA A 24 -24.92 6.03 -11.56
CA ALA A 24 -23.99 4.96 -11.28
C ALA A 24 -23.95 3.95 -12.45
N PRO A 25 -22.75 3.47 -12.85
CA PRO A 25 -22.62 2.36 -13.78
C PRO A 25 -23.34 1.11 -13.24
N PRO A 26 -23.97 0.29 -14.09
CA PRO A 26 -24.75 -0.87 -13.63
C PRO A 26 -23.88 -2.02 -13.10
N ARG A 27 -22.61 -2.09 -13.50
CA ARG A 27 -21.72 -3.23 -13.24
C ARG A 27 -20.70 -3.00 -12.12
N TYR A 28 -20.48 -1.75 -11.71
CA TYR A 28 -19.49 -1.41 -10.69
C TYR A 28 -19.90 -0.14 -9.95
N ARG A 29 -19.43 -0.01 -8.72
CA ARG A 29 -19.59 1.22 -7.94
C ARG A 29 -18.41 2.15 -8.22
N LEU A 30 -18.68 3.30 -8.83
CA LEU A 30 -17.70 4.35 -9.04
C LEU A 30 -17.84 5.42 -7.97
N ARG A 31 -16.74 5.77 -7.32
CA ARG A 31 -16.63 6.94 -6.45
C ARG A 31 -15.47 7.79 -6.93
N VAL A 32 -15.68 9.09 -6.96
CA VAL A 32 -14.67 10.06 -7.38
C VAL A 32 -14.54 11.09 -6.27
N TRP A 33 -13.31 11.37 -5.88
CA TRP A 33 -12.97 12.43 -4.96
C TRP A 33 -12.10 13.45 -5.66
N ARG A 34 -12.24 14.71 -5.27
CA ARG A 34 -11.39 15.80 -5.75
C ARG A 34 -10.62 16.37 -4.57
N GLU A 35 -9.32 16.48 -4.76
CA GLU A 35 -8.45 17.20 -3.83
C GLU A 35 -8.80 18.70 -3.82
N VAL A 36 -8.92 19.24 -2.60
CA VAL A 36 -8.99 20.66 -2.32
C VAL A 36 -7.65 21.08 -1.72
N ASN A 37 -6.73 21.58 -2.55
CA ASN A 37 -5.35 21.91 -2.14
C ASN A 37 -5.27 22.79 -0.89
N GLY A 38 -6.19 23.75 -0.74
CA GLY A 38 -6.23 24.65 0.43
C GLY A 38 -6.48 23.93 1.77
N ASN A 39 -7.03 22.72 1.74
CA ASN A 39 -7.32 21.92 2.93
C ASN A 39 -6.27 20.84 3.20
N PHE A 40 -5.27 20.66 2.31
CA PHE A 40 -4.26 19.62 2.48
C PHE A 40 -3.42 19.80 3.75
N SER A 41 -3.12 21.05 4.13
CA SER A 41 -2.33 21.34 5.34
C SER A 41 -2.94 20.77 6.63
N GLN A 42 -4.28 20.62 6.68
CA GLN A 42 -4.98 20.11 7.86
C GLN A 42 -4.82 18.60 8.05
N VAL A 43 -4.47 17.87 6.98
CA VAL A 43 -4.31 16.40 7.00
C VAL A 43 -2.88 15.96 6.72
N ARG A 44 -2.00 16.88 6.28
CA ARG A 44 -0.64 16.58 5.83
C ARG A 44 0.15 15.75 6.82
N ASP A 45 0.20 16.18 8.08
CA ASP A 45 1.09 15.55 9.06
C ASP A 45 0.55 14.16 9.48
N GLU A 46 -0.77 13.99 9.60
CA GLU A 46 -1.42 12.68 9.81
C GLU A 46 -1.21 11.75 8.61
N LEU A 47 -1.33 12.27 7.37
CA LEU A 47 -1.09 11.50 6.15
C LEU A 47 0.37 11.06 6.04
N ILE A 48 1.32 11.95 6.37
CA ILE A 48 2.74 11.59 6.44
C ILE A 48 2.91 10.46 7.45
N ALA A 49 2.41 10.59 8.68
CA ALA A 49 2.54 9.56 9.70
C ALA A 49 1.96 8.21 9.24
N TYR A 50 0.78 8.23 8.61
CA TYR A 50 0.14 7.05 8.04
C TYR A 50 1.00 6.38 6.95
N VAL A 51 1.58 7.17 6.03
CA VAL A 51 2.49 6.67 4.99
C VAL A 51 3.79 6.16 5.60
N GLN A 52 4.31 6.81 6.65
CA GLN A 52 5.51 6.35 7.36
C GLN A 52 5.27 4.96 7.98
N GLU A 53 4.16 4.77 8.70
CA GLU A 53 3.79 3.47 9.26
C GLU A 53 3.66 2.39 8.17
N ALA A 54 3.11 2.74 7.01
CA ALA A 54 3.03 1.83 5.87
C ALA A 54 4.40 1.37 5.36
N LEU A 55 5.42 2.23 5.44
CA LEU A 55 6.80 1.98 4.98
C LEU A 55 7.71 1.39 6.07
N ASP A 56 7.33 1.48 7.35
CA ASP A 56 8.21 1.13 8.46
C ASP A 56 8.58 -0.35 8.48
N ASP A 57 7.69 -1.24 8.06
CA ASP A 57 8.00 -2.67 7.93
C ASP A 57 9.07 -2.93 6.86
N ALA A 58 8.99 -2.23 5.72
CA ALA A 58 10.02 -2.31 4.68
C ALA A 58 11.39 -1.81 5.21
N ARG A 59 11.42 -0.72 5.97
CA ARG A 59 12.66 -0.23 6.61
C ARG A 59 13.21 -1.24 7.61
N ARG A 60 12.34 -1.82 8.44
CA ARG A 60 12.72 -2.89 9.37
C ARG A 60 13.31 -4.09 8.62
N ARG A 61 12.73 -4.47 7.48
CA ARG A 61 13.23 -5.56 6.63
C ARG A 61 14.60 -5.26 6.02
N ILE A 62 14.83 -4.03 5.56
CA ILE A 62 16.12 -3.58 5.01
C ILE A 62 17.21 -3.63 6.10
N ARG A 63 16.89 -3.17 7.32
CA ARG A 63 17.81 -3.20 8.48
C ARG A 63 18.03 -4.59 9.07
N LYS A 64 17.19 -5.57 8.72
CA LYS A 64 17.29 -6.94 9.26
C LYS A 64 18.60 -7.58 8.80
N GLY A 65 19.44 -7.95 9.75
CA GLY A 65 20.81 -8.47 9.50
C GLY A 65 21.91 -7.42 9.67
N PHE A 66 21.57 -6.14 9.83
CA PHE A 66 22.49 -5.03 10.05
C PHE A 66 22.35 -4.39 11.45
N ASN A 67 21.36 -4.80 12.23
CA ASN A 67 21.05 -4.25 13.55
C ASN A 67 21.29 -5.26 14.69
N ASP A 68 22.19 -6.23 14.51
CA ASP A 68 22.62 -7.06 15.64
C ASP A 68 23.70 -6.35 16.48
N ASP A 69 23.90 -6.81 17.71
CA ASP A 69 24.89 -6.23 18.64
C ASP A 69 26.34 -6.28 18.11
N LEU A 70 26.59 -7.11 17.10
CA LEU A 70 27.89 -7.30 16.47
C LEU A 70 28.04 -6.52 15.16
N SER A 71 27.03 -5.73 14.80
CA SER A 71 27.00 -5.02 13.54
C SER A 71 28.13 -3.99 13.48
N PRO A 72 28.92 -3.98 12.38
CA PRO A 72 29.88 -2.92 12.15
C PRO A 72 29.22 -1.60 11.74
N PHE A 73 27.91 -1.60 11.44
CA PHE A 73 27.15 -0.42 11.02
C PHE A 73 26.63 0.31 12.26
N ARG A 74 27.23 1.46 12.62
CA ARG A 74 27.00 2.13 13.92
C ARG A 74 26.51 3.58 13.83
N GLY A 75 26.17 4.08 12.65
CA GLY A 75 25.74 5.47 12.44
C GLY A 75 24.61 5.65 11.42
N ALA A 76 23.97 6.82 11.41
CA ALA A 76 22.88 7.15 10.48
C ALA A 76 23.33 7.20 9.01
N ALA A 77 24.61 7.51 8.74
CA ALA A 77 25.21 7.43 7.41
C ALA A 77 25.36 5.97 6.92
N ASP A 78 25.36 5.03 7.85
CA ASP A 78 25.53 3.59 7.60
C ASP A 78 24.22 2.81 7.77
N ASP A 79 23.09 3.50 8.01
CA ASP A 79 21.77 2.85 8.09
C ASP A 79 21.38 2.38 6.67
N PRO A 80 21.24 1.06 6.43
CA PRO A 80 20.92 0.55 5.11
C PRO A 80 19.57 1.07 4.59
N ALA A 81 18.67 1.52 5.48
CA ALA A 81 17.39 2.12 5.12
C ALA A 81 17.40 3.67 5.08
N ALA A 82 18.53 4.35 5.28
CA ALA A 82 18.62 5.82 5.40
C ALA A 82 17.94 6.57 4.25
N HIS A 83 18.10 6.03 3.03
CA HIS A 83 17.61 6.65 1.81
C HIS A 83 16.25 6.10 1.34
N TYR A 84 15.64 5.16 2.08
CA TYR A 84 14.37 4.56 1.73
C TYR A 84 13.13 5.33 2.24
N PRO A 85 12.11 5.54 1.39
CA PRO A 85 12.07 5.27 -0.05
C PRO A 85 12.54 6.46 -0.90
N ALA A 86 12.94 7.57 -0.28
CA ALA A 86 13.09 8.89 -0.92
C ALA A 86 14.03 8.93 -2.14
N MET A 87 15.04 8.06 -2.20
CA MET A 87 15.98 8.00 -3.33
C MET A 87 15.55 7.03 -4.45
N LEU A 88 14.45 6.31 -4.29
CA LEU A 88 13.94 5.42 -5.34
C LEU A 88 13.37 6.22 -6.52
N ASN A 89 13.26 5.56 -7.66
CA ASN A 89 12.67 6.18 -8.85
C ASN A 89 11.24 6.67 -8.59
N ARG A 90 10.87 7.80 -9.20
CA ARG A 90 9.56 8.43 -9.02
C ARG A 90 8.39 7.51 -9.36
N ILE A 91 8.54 6.61 -10.34
CA ILE A 91 7.49 5.65 -10.68
C ILE A 91 7.24 4.67 -9.52
N THR A 92 8.31 4.26 -8.83
CA THR A 92 8.21 3.42 -7.63
C THR A 92 7.55 4.17 -6.48
N LEU A 93 7.94 5.44 -6.26
CA LEU A 93 7.29 6.31 -5.26
C LEU A 93 5.80 6.51 -5.55
N GLN A 94 5.43 6.67 -6.83
CA GLN A 94 4.04 6.72 -7.26
C GLN A 94 3.32 5.41 -6.97
N GLY A 95 3.95 4.26 -7.21
CA GLY A 95 3.40 2.95 -6.84
C GLY A 95 3.04 2.87 -5.36
N TYR A 96 4.01 3.13 -4.48
CA TYR A 96 3.79 3.11 -3.03
C TYR A 96 2.72 4.10 -2.57
N LEU A 97 2.71 5.31 -3.13
CA LEU A 97 1.67 6.30 -2.83
C LEU A 97 0.29 5.79 -3.26
N GLY A 98 0.16 5.23 -4.47
CA GLY A 98 -1.08 4.66 -4.98
C GLY A 98 -1.62 3.53 -4.11
N GLU A 99 -0.77 2.56 -3.77
CA GLU A 99 -1.09 1.45 -2.86
C GLU A 99 -1.59 1.97 -1.51
N THR A 100 -0.87 2.95 -0.94
CA THR A 100 -1.20 3.54 0.36
C THR A 100 -2.54 4.28 0.33
N LEU A 101 -2.79 5.06 -0.73
CA LEU A 101 -4.06 5.77 -0.93
C LEU A 101 -5.22 4.82 -1.18
N ALA A 102 -5.00 3.69 -1.86
CA ALA A 102 -6.04 2.67 -2.06
C ALA A 102 -6.48 2.06 -0.73
N GLY A 103 -5.53 1.68 0.13
CA GLY A 103 -5.81 1.21 1.48
C GLY A 103 -6.52 2.27 2.32
N LEU A 104 -6.01 3.51 2.30
CA LEU A 104 -6.60 4.64 3.02
C LEU A 104 -8.07 4.86 2.62
N ALA A 105 -8.35 4.85 1.32
CA ALA A 105 -9.70 5.09 0.82
C ALA A 105 -10.69 4.03 1.31
N VAL A 106 -10.28 2.76 1.34
CA VAL A 106 -11.12 1.66 1.84
C VAL A 106 -11.31 1.73 3.36
N GLU A 107 -10.24 1.96 4.11
CA GLU A 107 -10.30 2.01 5.58
C GLU A 107 -11.15 3.18 6.09
N HIS A 108 -11.23 4.29 5.36
CA HIS A 108 -11.88 5.52 5.81
C HIS A 108 -13.20 5.84 5.11
N PHE A 109 -13.32 5.58 3.81
CA PHE A 109 -14.57 5.81 3.06
C PHE A 109 -15.38 4.53 2.86
N GLY A 110 -14.87 3.38 3.32
CA GLY A 110 -15.50 2.09 3.16
C GLY A 110 -15.50 1.59 1.72
N ALA A 111 -16.04 0.39 1.50
CA ALA A 111 -16.28 -0.19 0.18
C ALA A 111 -17.45 -1.18 0.24
N PHE A 112 -18.18 -1.34 -0.88
CA PHE A 112 -19.30 -2.27 -0.99
C PHE A 112 -20.43 -2.10 0.05
N GLY A 113 -20.54 -0.93 0.69
CA GLY A 113 -21.55 -0.66 1.72
C GLY A 113 -21.07 -0.96 3.15
N HIS A 114 -19.78 -1.27 3.30
CA HIS A 114 -19.13 -1.57 4.57
C HIS A 114 -18.04 -0.55 4.87
N SER A 115 -17.86 -0.19 6.14
CA SER A 115 -16.88 0.81 6.62
C SER A 115 -15.89 0.23 7.64
N ASP A 116 -16.00 -1.06 7.94
CA ASP A 116 -15.21 -1.83 8.91
C ASP A 116 -14.06 -2.60 8.26
N TRP A 117 -13.56 -2.10 7.12
CA TRP A 117 -12.44 -2.71 6.41
C TRP A 117 -11.11 -2.47 7.13
N LEU A 118 -10.26 -3.49 7.16
CA LEU A 118 -8.96 -3.46 7.81
C LEU A 118 -7.86 -3.86 6.83
N VAL A 119 -6.82 -3.03 6.69
CA VAL A 119 -5.59 -3.37 5.95
C VAL A 119 -4.49 -3.68 6.96
N PRO A 120 -4.12 -4.96 7.17
CA PRO A 120 -3.27 -5.33 8.30
C PRO A 120 -1.82 -4.89 8.18
N ALA A 121 -1.32 -4.80 6.94
CA ALA A 121 0.01 -4.34 6.54
C ALA A 121 0.03 -4.03 5.04
N PHE A 122 0.99 -3.21 4.59
CA PHE A 122 1.33 -3.09 3.18
C PHE A 122 2.52 -4.00 2.85
N LEU A 123 2.57 -4.51 1.62
CA LEU A 123 3.52 -5.53 1.20
C LEU A 123 4.82 -4.95 0.60
N PHE A 124 5.15 -3.70 0.91
CA PHE A 124 6.34 -3.01 0.37
C PHE A 124 7.66 -3.73 0.67
N ARG A 125 7.72 -4.49 1.77
CA ARG A 125 8.91 -5.31 2.13
C ARG A 125 9.28 -6.38 1.10
N PHE A 126 8.36 -6.73 0.20
CA PHE A 126 8.55 -7.77 -0.82
C PHE A 126 8.97 -7.20 -2.18
N HIS A 127 9.45 -5.96 -2.20
CA HIS A 127 10.02 -5.34 -3.39
C HIS A 127 11.55 -5.51 -3.43
N ASP A 128 12.03 -6.76 -3.33
CA ASP A 128 13.45 -7.08 -3.17
C ASP A 128 14.34 -6.46 -4.26
N THR A 129 13.84 -6.37 -5.49
CA THR A 129 14.54 -5.70 -6.62
C THR A 129 14.85 -4.23 -6.31
N GLU A 130 13.95 -3.51 -5.65
CA GLU A 130 14.22 -2.13 -5.24
C GLU A 130 15.13 -2.04 -4.02
N PHE A 131 15.15 -3.05 -3.15
CA PHE A 131 16.08 -3.06 -2.02
C PHE A 131 17.52 -3.29 -2.48
N GLN A 132 17.74 -4.24 -3.39
CA GLN A 132 19.05 -4.42 -4.03
C GLN A 132 19.49 -3.17 -4.79
N HIS A 133 18.55 -2.47 -5.42
CA HIS A 133 18.85 -1.23 -6.11
C HIS A 133 19.19 -0.09 -5.15
N LEU A 134 18.49 0.01 -4.01
CA LEU A 134 18.80 0.95 -2.94
C LEU A 134 20.22 0.74 -2.41
N ASP A 135 20.66 -0.51 -2.23
CA ASP A 135 22.04 -0.79 -1.78
C ASP A 135 23.09 -0.24 -2.76
N LEU A 136 22.84 -0.35 -4.07
CA LEU A 136 23.69 0.25 -5.10
C LEU A 136 23.67 1.79 -5.02
N ILE A 137 22.49 2.39 -4.82
CA ILE A 137 22.36 3.85 -4.63
C ILE A 137 23.18 4.30 -3.42
N ASN A 138 23.02 3.62 -2.28
CA ASN A 138 23.75 3.92 -1.05
C ASN A 138 25.27 3.85 -1.28
N GLY A 139 25.75 2.80 -1.95
CA GLY A 139 27.16 2.64 -2.30
C GLY A 139 27.70 3.79 -3.17
N ARG A 140 26.95 4.20 -4.19
CA ARG A 140 27.31 5.35 -5.05
C ARG A 140 27.39 6.65 -4.25
N LEU A 141 26.41 6.90 -3.38
CA LEU A 141 26.37 8.10 -2.53
C LEU A 141 27.56 8.14 -1.55
N LEU A 142 27.95 6.99 -0.98
CA LEU A 142 29.14 6.89 -0.12
C LEU A 142 30.44 7.21 -0.87
N MET A 143 30.51 6.91 -2.18
CA MET A 143 31.64 7.27 -3.05
C MET A 143 31.57 8.72 -3.56
N GLY A 144 30.55 9.49 -3.18
CA GLY A 144 30.36 10.89 -3.61
C GLY A 144 29.82 11.02 -5.03
N GLU A 145 29.25 9.96 -5.61
CA GLU A 145 28.64 10.01 -6.93
C GLU A 145 27.25 10.67 -6.88
N SER A 146 26.89 11.34 -7.98
CA SER A 146 25.55 11.92 -8.14
C SER A 146 24.51 10.83 -8.37
N HIS A 147 23.34 10.98 -7.74
CA HIS A 147 22.18 10.13 -7.98
C HIS A 147 21.06 10.92 -8.64
N HIS A 148 20.47 10.36 -9.70
CA HIS A 148 19.38 10.98 -10.46
C HIS A 148 18.15 10.07 -10.46
N PRO A 149 17.28 10.14 -9.44
CA PRO A 149 16.16 9.21 -9.27
C PRO A 149 15.23 9.09 -10.49
N ASP A 150 15.07 10.17 -11.27
CA ASP A 150 14.17 10.21 -12.42
C ASP A 150 14.78 9.63 -13.71
N ALA A 151 16.06 9.24 -13.72
CA ALA A 151 16.68 8.63 -14.90
C ALA A 151 16.09 7.24 -15.20
N GLU A 152 15.98 6.89 -16.48
CA GLU A 152 15.43 5.59 -16.90
C GLU A 152 16.25 4.40 -16.37
N SER A 153 17.56 4.60 -16.19
CA SER A 153 18.48 3.62 -15.59
C SER A 153 18.18 3.34 -14.12
N GLU A 154 17.41 4.18 -13.43
CA GLU A 154 17.03 3.96 -12.02
C GLU A 154 15.69 3.24 -11.90
N ARG A 155 14.98 3.00 -13.01
CA ARG A 155 13.66 2.37 -12.99
C ARG A 155 13.76 0.87 -12.83
N ARG A 156 13.15 0.33 -11.77
CA ARG A 156 12.96 -1.11 -11.58
C ARG A 156 11.54 -1.55 -11.97
N PRO A 157 11.33 -2.85 -12.30
CA PRO A 157 9.99 -3.40 -12.38
C PRO A 157 9.31 -3.28 -11.02
N GLY A 158 8.00 -3.00 -11.02
CA GLY A 158 7.22 -2.97 -9.79
C GLY A 158 7.07 -4.37 -9.17
N ARG A 159 6.67 -4.38 -7.90
CA ARG A 159 6.31 -5.61 -7.17
C ARG A 159 5.18 -6.35 -7.89
N THR A 160 5.22 -7.68 -7.84
CA THR A 160 4.15 -8.54 -8.34
C THR A 160 3.13 -8.88 -7.24
N GLY A 161 1.94 -9.30 -7.65
CA GLY A 161 0.85 -9.64 -6.73
C GLY A 161 -0.04 -8.43 -6.41
N ASP A 162 -0.84 -8.57 -5.35
CA ASP A 162 -1.88 -7.61 -4.98
C ASP A 162 -1.26 -6.29 -4.46
N ASP A 163 -1.74 -5.14 -4.94
CA ASP A 163 -1.27 -3.79 -4.52
C ASP A 163 -1.65 -3.50 -3.05
N ALA A 164 -2.84 -3.92 -2.61
CA ALA A 164 -3.23 -3.91 -1.21
C ALA A 164 -4.29 -4.99 -0.95
N ILE A 165 -4.47 -5.41 0.30
CA ILE A 165 -5.54 -6.35 0.67
C ILE A 165 -6.22 -5.88 1.94
N ALA A 166 -7.53 -5.73 1.88
CA ALA A 166 -8.37 -5.38 3.01
C ALA A 166 -9.29 -6.53 3.38
N PHE A 167 -9.60 -6.66 4.67
CA PHE A 167 -10.45 -7.72 5.19
C PHE A 167 -11.57 -7.15 6.04
N ARG A 168 -12.68 -7.87 6.08
CA ARG A 168 -13.71 -7.71 7.12
C ARG A 168 -13.70 -8.92 8.03
N ILE A 169 -13.86 -8.65 9.31
CA ILE A 169 -13.82 -9.66 10.37
C ILE A 169 -15.16 -9.59 11.11
N ASP A 170 -15.77 -10.74 11.37
CA ASP A 170 -17.00 -10.80 12.17
C ASP A 170 -16.73 -10.77 13.69
N THR A 171 -17.79 -10.92 14.48
CA THR A 171 -17.71 -10.94 15.95
C THR A 171 -16.98 -12.16 16.51
N ASN A 172 -16.89 -13.25 15.74
CA ASN A 172 -16.17 -14.46 16.12
C ASN A 172 -14.67 -14.37 15.76
N GLY A 173 -14.27 -13.30 15.08
CA GLY A 173 -12.90 -13.13 14.62
C GLY A 173 -12.61 -13.80 13.27
N GLU A 174 -13.63 -14.25 12.54
CA GLU A 174 -13.48 -14.91 11.23
C GLU A 174 -13.47 -13.89 10.09
N ILE A 175 -12.63 -14.14 9.07
CA ILE A 175 -12.61 -13.32 7.86
C ILE A 175 -13.85 -13.66 7.02
N THR A 176 -14.75 -12.68 6.86
CA THR A 176 -15.98 -12.84 6.08
C THR A 176 -15.86 -12.27 4.68
N HIS A 177 -15.01 -11.27 4.47
CA HIS A 177 -14.82 -10.64 3.17
C HIS A 177 -13.35 -10.34 2.94
N VAL A 178 -12.92 -10.44 1.68
CA VAL A 178 -11.58 -10.08 1.22
C VAL A 178 -11.68 -9.17 0.01
N LEU A 179 -11.08 -7.98 0.13
CA LEU A 179 -11.02 -6.97 -0.91
C LEU A 179 -9.59 -6.84 -1.42
N THR A 180 -9.34 -7.20 -2.68
CA THR A 180 -8.04 -6.94 -3.31
C THR A 180 -8.01 -5.59 -3.98
N LEU A 181 -6.96 -4.86 -3.59
CA LEU A 181 -6.40 -3.64 -4.10
C LEU A 181 -5.72 -3.82 -5.46
N GLU A 182 -6.18 -3.16 -6.53
CA GLU A 182 -5.26 -2.65 -7.56
C GLU A 182 -5.20 -1.13 -7.48
N ALA A 183 -4.01 -0.56 -7.59
CA ALA A 183 -3.77 0.85 -7.40
C ALA A 183 -2.88 1.44 -8.49
N LYS A 184 -3.25 2.61 -9.00
CA LYS A 184 -2.45 3.32 -10.01
C LYS A 184 -2.43 4.79 -9.66
N CYS A 185 -1.22 5.32 -9.46
CA CYS A 185 -0.99 6.73 -9.20
C CYS A 185 -0.15 7.30 -10.35
N LEU A 186 -0.72 8.24 -11.11
CA LEU A 186 -0.10 8.76 -12.32
C LEU A 186 -0.10 10.29 -12.34
N ALA A 187 0.91 10.89 -12.95
CA ALA A 187 0.90 12.34 -13.18
C ALA A 187 -0.20 12.74 -14.17
N LYS A 188 -0.34 11.97 -15.26
CA LYS A 188 -1.31 12.21 -16.35
C LYS A 188 -2.23 11.01 -16.52
N ASN A 189 -3.48 11.29 -16.87
CA ASN A 189 -4.47 10.25 -17.12
C ASN A 189 -4.04 9.33 -18.27
N LYS A 190 -4.26 8.03 -18.09
CA LYS A 190 -3.98 6.95 -19.04
C LYS A 190 -5.11 5.91 -18.95
N PRO A 191 -6.19 6.06 -19.75
CA PRO A 191 -7.36 5.18 -19.66
C PRO A 191 -7.05 3.70 -19.83
N ALA A 192 -6.08 3.35 -20.70
CA ALA A 192 -5.66 1.96 -20.91
C ALA A 192 -5.25 1.28 -19.58
N THR A 193 -4.63 2.03 -18.66
CA THR A 193 -4.21 1.51 -17.36
C THR A 193 -5.39 1.10 -16.46
N ILE A 194 -6.56 1.70 -16.67
CA ILE A 194 -7.80 1.31 -15.95
C ILE A 194 -8.29 -0.05 -16.45
N GLN A 195 -8.27 -0.25 -17.77
CA GLN A 195 -8.65 -1.51 -18.39
C GLN A 195 -7.70 -2.64 -17.96
N ASP A 196 -6.39 -2.41 -18.03
CA ASP A 196 -5.38 -3.38 -17.60
C ASP A 196 -5.57 -3.79 -16.13
N ALA A 197 -5.89 -2.84 -15.25
CA ALA A 197 -6.14 -3.12 -13.84
C ALA A 197 -7.40 -3.95 -13.63
N HIS A 198 -8.46 -3.69 -14.40
CA HIS A 198 -9.68 -4.48 -14.34
C HIS A 198 -9.46 -5.93 -14.79
N GLU A 199 -8.69 -6.15 -15.86
CA GLU A 199 -8.34 -7.48 -16.36
C GLU A 199 -7.52 -8.26 -15.32
N LYS A 200 -6.54 -7.61 -14.68
CA LYS A 200 -5.75 -8.21 -13.59
C LYS A 200 -6.61 -8.64 -12.41
N LEU A 201 -7.48 -7.75 -11.92
CA LEU A 201 -8.40 -8.06 -10.82
C LEU A 201 -9.31 -9.23 -11.16
N SER A 202 -9.90 -9.21 -12.36
CA SER A 202 -10.85 -10.23 -12.82
C SER A 202 -10.21 -11.60 -13.01
N ALA A 203 -8.90 -11.65 -13.29
CA ALA A 203 -8.12 -12.88 -13.34
C ALA A 203 -7.71 -13.40 -11.95
N GLY A 204 -7.97 -12.63 -10.90
CA GLY A 204 -7.63 -12.95 -9.52
C GLY A 204 -8.33 -14.22 -9.01
N GLN A 205 -7.64 -14.93 -8.12
CA GLN A 205 -8.19 -16.11 -7.46
C GLN A 205 -9.01 -15.74 -6.22
N ARG A 206 -9.88 -16.65 -5.76
CA ARG A 206 -10.62 -16.49 -4.49
C ARG A 206 -9.69 -16.26 -3.30
N ARG A 207 -8.52 -16.91 -3.32
CA ARG A 207 -7.44 -16.68 -2.36
C ARG A 207 -6.44 -15.71 -3.00
N PRO A 208 -6.36 -14.45 -2.53
CA PRO A 208 -5.37 -13.51 -3.06
C PRO A 208 -3.95 -14.02 -2.81
N SER A 209 -3.05 -13.66 -3.72
CA SER A 209 -1.65 -14.08 -3.63
C SER A 209 -1.00 -13.56 -2.36
N GLY A 210 -1.22 -12.28 -2.03
CA GLY A 210 -0.58 -11.57 -0.94
C GLY A 210 -0.95 -12.03 0.48
N VAL A 211 -1.89 -12.97 0.65
CA VAL A 211 -2.25 -13.47 1.99
C VAL A 211 -1.08 -14.23 2.62
N ARG A 212 -0.32 -15.00 1.82
CA ARG A 212 0.87 -15.72 2.32
C ARG A 212 1.96 -14.73 2.76
N GLU A 213 2.16 -13.67 1.99
CA GLU A 213 3.09 -12.59 2.27
C GLU A 213 2.70 -11.85 3.56
N LEU A 214 1.40 -11.60 3.78
CA LEU A 214 0.90 -11.05 5.03
C LEU A 214 1.18 -11.98 6.22
N VAL A 215 0.95 -13.30 6.09
CA VAL A 215 1.28 -14.27 7.15
C VAL A 215 2.77 -14.21 7.47
N ASN A 216 3.64 -14.25 6.45
CA ASN A 216 5.09 -14.20 6.63
C ASN A 216 5.53 -12.90 7.33
N LEU A 217 5.01 -11.76 6.87
CA LEU A 217 5.31 -10.45 7.44
C LEU A 217 4.88 -10.37 8.91
N LEU A 218 3.63 -10.71 9.20
CA LEU A 218 3.03 -10.55 10.53
C LEU A 218 3.59 -11.56 11.54
N SER A 219 4.07 -12.72 11.09
CA SER A 219 4.70 -13.72 11.97
C SER A 219 6.03 -13.25 12.57
N GLU A 220 6.66 -12.20 12.02
CA GLU A 220 7.89 -11.61 12.57
C GLU A 220 7.64 -10.59 13.70
N TYR A 221 6.38 -10.40 14.10
CA TYR A 221 5.97 -9.48 15.16
C TYR A 221 5.44 -10.26 16.37
N ASP A 222 5.97 -9.95 17.56
CA ASP A 222 5.58 -10.60 18.81
C ASP A 222 4.29 -10.04 19.44
N SER A 223 3.68 -9.02 18.82
CA SER A 223 2.46 -8.42 19.36
C SER A 223 1.27 -9.38 19.25
N HIS A 224 0.43 -9.40 20.28
CA HIS A 224 -0.79 -10.21 20.30
C HIS A 224 -1.66 -9.96 19.06
N GLN A 225 -1.78 -8.69 18.65
CA GLN A 225 -2.55 -8.30 17.46
C GLN A 225 -1.94 -8.89 16.18
N ALA A 226 -0.62 -8.99 16.06
CA ALA A 226 0.01 -9.62 14.88
C ALA A 226 -0.28 -11.13 14.87
N GLN A 227 -0.11 -11.80 16.01
CA GLN A 227 -0.38 -13.23 16.15
C GLN A 227 -1.85 -13.58 15.87
N ASP A 228 -2.80 -12.77 16.36
CA ASP A 228 -4.22 -12.98 16.05
C ASP A 228 -4.50 -12.87 14.55
N TRP A 229 -3.85 -11.92 13.87
CA TRP A 229 -3.99 -11.81 12.42
C TRP A 229 -3.37 -12.98 11.67
N VAL A 230 -2.21 -13.47 12.11
CA VAL A 230 -1.60 -14.68 11.56
C VAL A 230 -2.56 -15.86 11.67
N ALA A 231 -3.15 -16.08 12.86
CA ALA A 231 -4.13 -17.15 13.07
C ALA A 231 -5.34 -17.03 12.12
N ARG A 232 -5.91 -15.83 11.99
CA ARG A 232 -7.03 -15.56 11.07
C ARG A 232 -6.68 -15.82 9.60
N LEU A 233 -5.53 -15.33 9.15
CA LEU A 233 -5.09 -15.48 7.75
C LEU A 233 -4.75 -16.94 7.44
N VAL A 234 -4.19 -17.69 8.39
CA VAL A 234 -3.96 -19.14 8.25
C VAL A 234 -5.27 -19.90 8.15
N ALA A 235 -6.26 -19.61 9.01
CA ALA A 235 -7.60 -20.20 8.95
C ALA A 235 -8.33 -19.86 7.64
N PHE A 236 -8.19 -18.62 7.17
CA PHE A 236 -8.70 -18.21 5.87
C PHE A 236 -8.05 -18.99 4.72
N CYS A 237 -6.72 -19.13 4.73
CA CYS A 237 -5.98 -19.85 3.69
C CYS A 237 -6.29 -21.35 3.64
N SER A 238 -6.62 -21.97 4.77
CA SER A 238 -6.91 -23.39 4.84
C SER A 238 -8.31 -23.71 4.32
N VAL A 239 -9.34 -23.03 4.83
CA VAL A 239 -10.74 -23.31 4.47
C VAL A 239 -11.61 -22.06 4.35
N GLY A 240 -11.30 -20.96 5.05
CA GLY A 240 -12.18 -19.79 5.10
C GLY A 240 -12.40 -19.09 3.75
N TYR A 241 -11.44 -19.19 2.81
CA TYR A 241 -11.59 -18.64 1.45
C TYR A 241 -12.72 -19.27 0.63
N LEU A 242 -13.25 -20.42 1.06
CA LEU A 242 -14.37 -21.09 0.41
C LEU A 242 -15.70 -20.38 0.70
N THR A 243 -15.84 -19.78 1.88
CA THR A 243 -17.07 -19.14 2.38
C THR A 243 -16.99 -17.63 2.37
N ALA A 244 -15.80 -17.05 2.54
CA ALA A 244 -15.60 -15.60 2.51
C ALA A 244 -15.93 -15.01 1.13
N GLU A 245 -16.55 -13.84 1.12
CA GLU A 245 -16.84 -13.11 -0.11
C GLU A 245 -15.59 -12.40 -0.64
N ARG A 246 -15.27 -12.65 -1.90
CA ARG A 246 -14.16 -11.99 -2.61
C ARG A 246 -14.69 -10.81 -3.40
N LEU A 247 -14.15 -9.63 -3.15
CA LEU A 247 -14.56 -8.36 -3.79
C LEU A 247 -13.35 -7.67 -4.40
N ASP A 248 -13.51 -7.04 -5.57
CA ASP A 248 -12.41 -6.34 -6.24
C ASP A 248 -12.55 -4.82 -6.12
N GLY A 249 -11.43 -4.14 -5.91
CA GLY A 249 -11.38 -2.70 -5.86
C GLY A 249 -10.23 -2.16 -6.70
N PHE A 250 -10.48 -1.04 -7.37
CA PHE A 250 -9.48 -0.33 -8.14
C PHE A 250 -9.40 1.12 -7.66
N SER A 251 -8.19 1.56 -7.33
CA SER A 251 -7.88 2.94 -6.97
C SER A 251 -7.08 3.60 -8.09
N TYR A 252 -7.58 4.74 -8.55
CA TYR A 252 -6.94 5.53 -9.61
C TYR A 252 -6.72 6.96 -9.13
N THR A 253 -5.47 7.31 -8.86
CA THR A 253 -5.06 8.65 -8.45
C THR A 253 -4.34 9.33 -9.61
N VAL A 254 -4.76 10.54 -9.96
CA VAL A 254 -4.16 11.30 -11.06
C VAL A 254 -3.96 12.77 -10.69
N GLY A 255 -2.77 13.30 -10.96
CA GLY A 255 -2.43 14.70 -10.64
C GLY A 255 -3.07 15.72 -11.59
N HIS A 256 -3.25 15.37 -12.86
CA HIS A 256 -3.97 16.19 -13.84
C HIS A 256 -5.30 15.55 -14.21
N TRP A 257 -6.36 16.36 -14.25
CA TRP A 257 -7.69 15.89 -14.64
C TRP A 257 -7.65 15.28 -16.05
N PRO A 258 -8.36 14.18 -16.31
CA PRO A 258 -8.55 13.65 -17.65
C PRO A 258 -9.07 14.74 -18.60
N VAL A 259 -8.29 15.09 -19.63
CA VAL A 259 -8.82 15.89 -20.75
C VAL A 259 -9.69 14.95 -21.58
N ARG A 260 -10.91 15.40 -21.91
CA ARG A 260 -11.84 14.65 -22.76
C ARG A 260 -11.26 14.44 -24.16
#